data_AF-A0A0J7ZGI1-F1
#
_entry.id   AF-A0A0J7ZGI1-F1
#
_cell.length_a   1.000
_cell.length_b   1.000
_cell.length_c   1.000
_cell.angle_alpha   90.00
_cell.angle_beta   90.00
_cell.angle_gamma   90.00
#
_symmetry.space_group_name_H-M   'P 1'
#
loop_
_entity.id
_entity.type
_entity.pdbx_description
1 polymer ?
#
loop_
_entity_poly.entity_id
_entity_poly.type
_entity_poly.pdbx_seq_one_letter_code
_entity_poly.pdbx_strand_id
1 'polypeptide(L)' 'MSGQLRPWTPEDFDDRCETCDAPPGQLCRPWCDTGYTAADARRDAELRGQATTNRPASAPVDHPSD' A
#
# COMPACT_ATOMS: atom_id res chain seq x y z
N MET A 1 18.13 0.18 1.67
CA MET A 1 17.03 0.27 0.69
C MET A 1 15.73 0.31 1.46
N SER A 2 15.35 1.50 1.92
CA SER A 2 14.18 1.68 2.79
C SER A 2 12.96 1.91 1.90
N GLY A 3 12.43 0.83 1.32
CA GLY A 3 11.14 0.84 0.66
C GLY A 3 10.07 1.01 1.72
N GLN A 4 9.77 2.25 2.12
CA GLN A 4 8.53 2.54 2.80
C GLN A 4 7.43 2.01 1.88
N LEU A 5 6.74 0.95 2.30
CA LEU A 5 5.68 0.30 1.51
C LEU A 5 4.61 1.35 1.23
N ARG A 6 4.71 1.98 0.06
CA ARG A 6 3.72 2.91 -0.46
C ARG A 6 2.45 2.07 -0.68
N PRO A 7 1.26 2.59 -0.37
CA PRO A 7 0.04 1.87 -0.66
C PRO A 7 -0.02 1.62 -2.16
N TRP A 8 -0.08 0.36 -2.57
CA TRP A 8 -0.32 0.01 -3.97
C TRP A 8 -1.73 0.44 -4.31
N THR A 9 -1.87 1.44 -5.17
CA THR A 9 -3.16 1.80 -5.77
C THR A 9 -3.38 0.96 -7.02
N PRO A 10 -4.65 0.79 -7.47
CA PRO A 10 -4.91 0.15 -8.76
C PRO A 10 -4.13 0.80 -9.91
N GLU A 11 -3.86 2.11 -9.80
CA GLU A 11 -3.11 2.90 -10.79
C GLU A 11 -1.62 2.56 -10.83
N ASP A 12 -1.05 1.94 -9.79
CA ASP A 12 0.35 1.47 -9.80
C ASP A 12 0.56 0.22 -10.70
N PHE A 13 -0.53 -0.38 -11.21
CA PHE A 13 -0.48 -1.56 -12.07
C PHE A 13 -0.67 -1.18 -13.54
N ASP A 14 0.42 -0.81 -14.22
CA ASP A 14 0.39 -0.43 -15.65
C ASP A 14 0.25 -1.64 -16.60
N ASP A 15 0.54 -2.84 -16.11
CA ASP A 15 0.51 -4.07 -16.90
C ASP A 15 -0.65 -4.99 -16.50
N ARG A 16 -1.10 -5.78 -17.48
CA ARG A 16 -2.08 -6.86 -17.24
C ARG A 16 -1.43 -7.96 -16.41
N CYS A 17 -2.15 -8.47 -15.41
CA CYS A 17 -1.69 -9.64 -14.66
C CYS A 17 -1.63 -10.89 -15.55
N GLU A 18 -0.46 -11.54 -15.64
CA GLU A 18 -0.26 -12.73 -16.48
C GLU A 18 -0.99 -13.99 -15.96
N THR A 19 -1.38 -14.02 -14.69
CA THR A 19 -2.02 -15.20 -14.07
C THR A 19 -3.54 -15.14 -14.10
N CYS A 20 -4.12 -13.95 -13.87
CA CYS A 20 -5.58 -13.78 -13.83
C CYS A 20 -6.17 -12.87 -14.90
N ASP A 21 -5.33 -12.39 -15.83
CA ASP A 21 -5.71 -11.46 -16.90
C ASP A 21 -6.39 -10.17 -16.42
N ALA A 22 -6.16 -9.77 -15.15
CA ALA A 22 -6.64 -8.50 -14.64
C ALA A 22 -6.03 -7.33 -15.45
N PRO A 23 -6.85 -6.41 -15.99
CA PRO A 23 -6.36 -5.36 -16.87
C PRO A 23 -5.50 -4.33 -16.13
N PRO A 24 -4.68 -3.56 -16.85
CA PRO A 24 -3.99 -2.39 -16.31
C PRO A 24 -4.95 -1.47 -15.54
N GLY A 25 -4.48 -0.88 -14.46
CA GLY A 25 -5.27 -0.03 -13.59
C GLY A 25 -6.24 -0.78 -12.67
N GLN A 26 -6.17 -2.12 -12.60
CA GLN A 26 -7.04 -2.93 -11.74
C GLN A 26 -6.26 -3.91 -10.87
N LEU A 27 -6.83 -4.19 -9.69
CA LEU A 27 -6.33 -5.20 -8.77
C LEU A 27 -6.66 -6.61 -9.26
N CYS A 28 -5.84 -7.57 -8.84
CA CYS A 28 -6.00 -8.96 -9.22
C CYS A 28 -7.29 -9.58 -8.65
N ARG A 29 -7.77 -10.62 -9.33
CA ARG A 29 -8.94 -11.42 -8.90
C ARG A 29 -8.65 -12.13 -7.57
N PRO A 30 -9.68 -12.47 -6.77
CA PRO A 30 -9.49 -13.13 -5.46
C PRO A 30 -8.83 -14.51 -5.51
N TRP A 31 -8.86 -15.18 -6.66
CA TRP A 31 -8.23 -16.49 -6.89
C TRP A 31 -6.82 -16.36 -7.49
N CYS A 32 -6.34 -15.14 -7.74
CA CYS A 32 -5.01 -14.92 -8.29
C CYS A 32 -3.97 -15.04 -7.17
N ASP A 33 -3.20 -16.11 -7.18
CA ASP A 33 -2.19 -16.39 -6.13
C ASP A 33 -0.88 -15.60 -6.31
N THR A 34 -0.69 -14.95 -7.46
CA THR A 34 0.58 -14.31 -7.84
C THR A 34 0.52 -12.78 -7.84
N GLY A 35 -0.66 -12.19 -7.63
CA GLY A 35 -0.89 -10.76 -7.80
C GLY A 35 -1.53 -10.09 -6.59
N TYR A 36 -1.48 -8.76 -6.55
CA TYR A 36 -2.03 -7.96 -5.46
C TYR A 36 -3.54 -7.82 -5.59
N THR A 37 -4.29 -8.35 -4.62
CA THR A 37 -5.76 -8.44 -4.69
C THR A 37 -6.45 -7.30 -3.93
N ALA A 38 -7.76 -7.15 -4.15
CA ALA A 38 -8.59 -6.26 -3.35
C ALA A 38 -8.65 -6.64 -1.85
N ALA A 39 -8.37 -7.90 -1.49
CA ALA A 39 -8.28 -8.30 -0.09
C ALA A 39 -6.99 -7.77 0.55
N ASP A 40 -5.87 -7.83 -0.18
CA ASP A 40 -4.58 -7.29 0.26
C ASP A 40 -4.64 -5.77 0.40
N ALA A 41 -5.23 -5.08 -0.58
CA ALA A 41 -5.46 -3.64 -0.52
C ALA A 41 -6.26 -3.21 0.71
N ARG A 42 -7.29 -3.97 1.08
CA ARG A 42 -8.07 -3.72 2.31
C ARG A 42 -7.25 -3.98 3.57
N ARG A 43 -6.49 -5.08 3.62
CA ARG A 43 -5.64 -5.42 4.75
C ARG A 43 -4.56 -4.36 4.98
N ASP A 44 -3.96 -3.85 3.92
CA ASP A 44 -2.99 -2.75 4.01
C ASP A 44 -3.67 -1.44 4.42
N ALA A 45 -4.90 -1.18 3.99
CA ALA A 45 -5.69 -0.04 4.48
C ALA A 45 -6.01 -0.17 5.98
N GLU A 46 -6.35 -1.36 6.47
CA GLU A 46 -6.60 -1.64 7.89
C GLU A 46 -5.33 -1.47 8.74
N LEU A 47 -4.20 -2.04 8.29
CA LEU A 47 -2.90 -1.88 8.94
C LEU A 47 -2.48 -0.40 8.99
N ARG A 48 -2.75 0.38 7.94
CA ARG A 48 -2.55 1.83 7.94
C ARG A 48 -3.44 2.55 8.93
N GLY A 49 -4.74 2.22 8.99
CA GLY A 49 -5.68 2.82 9.94
C GLY A 49 -5.21 2.66 11.39
N GLN A 50 -4.65 1.49 11.71
CA GLN A 50 -4.03 1.18 13.00
C GLN A 50 -2.69 1.92 13.19
N ALA A 51 -1.84 1.99 12.15
CA ALA A 51 -0.57 2.72 12.21
C ALA A 51 -0.75 4.24 12.37
N THR A 52 -1.82 4.83 11.82
CA THR A 52 -2.16 6.24 12.05
C THR A 52 -2.64 6.52 13.47
N THR A 53 -3.28 5.55 14.13
CA THR A 53 -3.65 5.67 15.55
C THR A 53 -2.46 5.47 16.48
N ASN A 54 -1.47 4.68 16.08
CA ASN A 54 -0.25 4.42 16.85
C ASN A 54 0.93 5.37 16.53
N ARG A 55 0.74 6.38 15.68
CA ARG A 55 1.75 7.43 15.51
C ARG A 55 1.61 8.39 16.70
N PRO A 56 2.59 8.48 17.63
CA PRO A 56 2.65 9.67 18.47
C PRO A 56 2.81 10.84 17.50
N ALA A 57 1.87 11.78 17.54
CA ALA A 57 1.95 13.02 16.77
C ALA A 57 3.39 13.52 16.87
N SER A 58 4.12 13.49 15.75
CA SER A 58 5.50 13.96 15.73
C SER A 58 5.46 15.39 16.23
N ALA A 59 5.93 15.56 17.46
CA ALA A 59 6.15 16.86 18.06
C ALA A 59 6.96 17.69 17.07
N PRO A 60 6.68 18.99 16.91
CA PRO A 60 7.53 19.86 16.13
C PRO A 60 8.95 19.72 16.68
N VAL A 61 9.86 19.29 15.81
CA VAL A 61 11.29 19.18 16.10
C VAL A 61 11.87 20.59 16.23
N ASP A 62 11.78 21.16 17.42
CA ASP A 62 12.54 22.34 17.82
C ASP A 62 14.03 21.95 17.80
N HIS A 63 14.75 22.43 16.78
CA HIS A 63 16.20 22.30 16.70
C HIS A 63 16.82 23.54 17.35
N PRO A 64 17.55 23.42 18.48
CA PRO A 64 18.36 24.53 18.96
C PRO A 64 19.62 24.62 18.10
N SER A 65 19.74 25.71 17.35
CA SER A 65 21.02 26.14 16.78
C SER A 65 21.85 26.80 17.89
N ASP A 66 23.03 26.25 18.17
CA ASP A 66 24.11 26.93 18.89
C ASP A 66 24.90 27.82 17.93
#